data_AF-A0A2H0JWW6-F1
#
_entry.id   AF-A0A2H0JWW6-F1
#
_cell.length_a   1.000
_cell.length_b   1.000
_cell.length_c   1.000
_cell.angle_alpha   90.00
_cell.angle_beta   90.00
_cell.angle_gamma   90.00
#
_symmetry.space_group_name_H-M   'P 1'
#
loop_
_entity.id
_entity.type
_entity.pdbx_description
1 polymer ?
#
loop_
_entity_poly.entity_id
_entity_poly.type
_entity_poly.pdbx_seq_one_letter_code
_entity_poly.pdbx_strand_id
1 'polypeptide(L)'
;MKPTLATVPAAVVLSLTGIVTLFAPEILLSNILGTADATHPLVSMLGGLMLAFGYMNWMGRNAILGGIYGKPLVMGNLLHGIVGTTSLLDLVTQQSPLPAWGLLAFYVWYTVSYGILMTRPPWKPEAS
;
A
#
# COMPACT_ATOMS: atom_id res chain seq x y z
N MET A 1 11.53 3.93 -14.85
CA MET A 1 11.39 2.86 -13.84
C MET A 1 10.38 1.90 -14.41
N LYS A 2 10.67 0.59 -14.45
CA LYS A 2 9.68 -0.38 -14.90
C LYS A 2 8.51 -0.40 -13.91
N PRO A 3 7.23 -0.27 -14.34
CA PRO A 3 6.06 -0.29 -13.47
C PRO A 3 6.04 -1.44 -12.45
N THR A 4 6.46 -2.62 -12.90
CA THR A 4 6.52 -3.86 -12.11
C THR A 4 7.35 -3.73 -10.83
N LEU A 5 8.36 -2.87 -10.81
CA LEU A 5 9.20 -2.64 -9.63
C LEU A 5 8.40 -2.02 -8.47
N ALA A 6 7.35 -1.25 -8.76
CA ALA A 6 6.47 -0.67 -7.74
C ALA A 6 5.21 -1.52 -7.53
N THR A 7 4.57 -1.95 -8.61
CA THR A 7 3.26 -2.60 -8.53
C THR A 7 3.31 -4.02 -7.98
N VAL A 8 4.35 -4.81 -8.27
CA VAL A 8 4.41 -6.20 -7.76
C VAL A 8 4.65 -6.23 -6.24
N PRO A 9 5.62 -5.48 -5.67
CA PRO A 9 5.77 -5.45 -4.22
C PRO A 9 4.55 -4.85 -3.52
N ALA A 10 3.96 -3.80 -4.08
CA ALA A 10 2.70 -3.23 -3.59
C ALA A 10 1.58 -4.27 -3.57
N ALA A 11 1.44 -5.04 -4.65
CA ALA A 11 0.43 -6.08 -4.75
C ALA A 11 0.59 -7.14 -3.66
N VAL A 12 1.81 -7.66 -3.48
CA VAL A 12 2.08 -8.71 -2.50
C VAL A 12 1.83 -8.19 -1.08
N VAL A 13 2.41 -7.04 -0.72
CA VAL A 13 2.30 -6.51 0.65
C VAL A 13 0.85 -6.17 0.98
N LEU A 14 0.15 -5.42 0.12
CA LEU A 14 -1.23 -5.00 0.39
C LEU A 14 -2.21 -6.18 0.38
N SER A 15 -1.99 -7.18 -0.47
CA SER A 15 -2.84 -8.38 -0.47
C SER A 15 -2.64 -9.21 0.80
N LEU A 16 -1.39 -9.44 1.23
CA LEU A 16 -1.11 -10.20 2.45
C LEU A 16 -1.65 -9.47 3.68
N THR A 17 -1.38 -8.17 3.81
CA THR A 17 -1.93 -7.37 4.92
C THR A 17 -3.45 -7.31 4.87
N GLY A 18 -4.04 -7.17 3.67
CA GLY A 18 -5.48 -7.19 3.48
C GLY A 18 -6.12 -8.51 3.90
N ILE A 19 -5.54 -9.66 3.53
CA ILE A 19 -6.03 -11.00 3.94
C ILE A 19 -5.97 -11.15 5.45
N VAL A 20 -4.84 -10.81 6.08
CA VAL A 20 -4.69 -10.91 7.54
C VAL A 20 -5.71 -10.02 8.25
N THR A 21 -5.88 -8.77 7.79
CA THR A 21 -6.81 -7.81 8.40
C THR A 21 -8.28 -8.18 8.16
N LEU A 22 -8.59 -8.79 7.02
CA LEU A 22 -9.94 -9.21 6.66
C LEU A 22 -10.41 -10.41 7.49
N PHE A 23 -9.56 -11.42 7.65
CA PHE A 23 -9.92 -12.71 8.28
C PHE A 23 -9.49 -12.85 9.74
N ALA A 24 -8.56 -12.01 10.22
CA ALA A 24 -8.13 -12.01 11.61
C ALA A 24 -8.08 -10.60 12.23
N PRO A 25 -9.14 -9.78 12.09
CA PRO A 25 -9.18 -8.42 12.65
C PRO A 25 -9.10 -8.42 14.18
N GLU A 26 -9.61 -9.45 14.89
CA GLU A 26 -9.53 -9.57 16.35
C GLU A 26 -8.10 -9.64 16.86
N ILE A 27 -7.22 -10.36 16.14
CA ILE A 27 -5.81 -10.46 16.48
C ILE A 27 -5.16 -9.07 16.39
N LEU A 28 -5.57 -8.24 15.42
CA LEU A 28 -5.05 -6.88 15.30
C LEU A 28 -5.64 -5.96 16.36
N LEU A 29 -6.96 -6.02 16.58
CA LEU A 29 -7.68 -5.17 17.52
C LEU A 29 -7.27 -5.41 18.98
N SER A 30 -7.12 -6.67 19.38
CA SER A 30 -6.72 -7.06 20.73
C SER A 30 -5.28 -6.62 21.06
N ASN A 31 -4.37 -6.74 20.09
CA ASN A 31 -2.97 -6.37 20.28
C ASN A 31 -2.70 -4.86 20.17
N ILE A 32 -3.58 -4.08 19.51
CA ILE A 32 -3.35 -2.65 19.23
C ILE A 32 -4.28 -1.74 20.05
N LEU A 33 -5.56 -2.07 20.16
CA LEU A 33 -6.58 -1.19 20.76
C LEU A 33 -7.14 -1.72 22.08
N GLY A 34 -6.87 -2.97 22.46
CA GLY A 34 -7.32 -3.54 23.74
C GLY A 34 -8.85 -3.69 23.86
N THR A 35 -9.58 -3.65 22.74
CA THR A 35 -11.06 -3.74 22.70
C THR A 35 -11.52 -4.62 21.54
N ALA A 36 -12.37 -5.62 21.79
CA ALA A 36 -12.73 -6.64 20.79
C ALA A 36 -14.11 -6.48 20.12
N ASP A 37 -15.08 -5.77 20.70
CA ASP A 37 -16.47 -6.16 20.41
C ASP A 37 -17.24 -5.38 19.33
N ALA A 38 -16.99 -4.08 19.09
CA ALA A 38 -17.88 -3.27 18.23
C ALA A 38 -17.30 -2.83 16.87
N THR A 39 -15.97 -2.79 16.72
CA THR A 39 -15.31 -2.26 15.51
C THR A 39 -14.86 -3.33 14.52
N HIS A 40 -15.07 -4.61 14.84
CA HIS A 40 -14.63 -5.75 14.04
C HIS A 40 -15.04 -5.68 12.56
N PRO A 41 -16.32 -5.41 12.19
CA PRO A 41 -16.71 -5.35 10.78
C PRO A 41 -16.03 -4.20 10.02
N LEU A 42 -15.77 -3.08 10.70
CA LEU A 42 -15.09 -1.92 10.09
C LEU A 42 -13.63 -2.25 9.77
N VAL A 43 -12.94 -2.93 10.68
CA VAL A 43 -11.56 -3.37 10.45
C VAL A 43 -11.48 -4.41 9.33
N SER A 44 -12.38 -5.40 9.30
CA SER A 44 -12.48 -6.33 8.18
C SER A 44 -12.70 -5.60 6.85
N MET A 45 -13.55 -4.58 6.83
CA MET A 45 -13.81 -3.78 5.62
C MET A 45 -12.56 -3.02 5.15
N LEU A 46 -11.75 -2.48 6.08
CA LEU A 46 -10.45 -1.91 5.76
C LEU A 46 -9.48 -2.96 5.20
N GLY A 47 -9.49 -4.19 5.74
CA GLY A 47 -8.75 -5.32 5.18
C GLY A 47 -9.16 -5.64 3.74
N GLY A 48 -10.46 -5.62 3.45
CA GLY A 48 -11.01 -5.73 2.09
C GLY A 48 -10.53 -4.62 1.15
N LEU A 49 -10.46 -3.37 1.65
CA LEU A 49 -9.92 -2.24 0.89
C LEU A 49 -8.42 -2.42 0.56
N MET A 50 -7.61 -2.86 1.53
CA MET A 50 -6.19 -3.16 1.29
C MET A 50 -6.03 -4.30 0.27
N LEU A 51 -6.84 -5.35 0.37
CA LEU A 51 -6.83 -6.45 -0.60
C LEU A 51 -7.22 -5.97 -2.01
N ALA A 52 -8.22 -5.10 -2.12
CA ALA A 52 -8.62 -4.51 -3.40
C ALA A 52 -7.47 -3.71 -4.04
N PHE A 53 -6.76 -2.90 -3.24
CA PHE A 53 -5.55 -2.21 -3.71
C PHE A 53 -4.45 -3.18 -4.13
N GLY A 54 -4.21 -4.24 -3.35
CA GLY A 54 -3.26 -5.29 -3.72
C GLY A 54 -3.58 -5.91 -5.08
N TYR A 55 -4.86 -6.23 -5.31
CA TYR A 55 -5.32 -6.83 -6.55
C TYR A 55 -5.26 -5.85 -7.74
N MET A 56 -5.59 -4.57 -7.54
CA MET A 56 -5.44 -3.53 -8.56
C MET A 56 -3.99 -3.38 -9.02
N ASN A 57 -3.04 -3.41 -8.07
CA ASN A 57 -1.61 -3.39 -8.39
C ASN A 57 -1.16 -4.64 -9.14
N TRP A 58 -1.66 -5.81 -8.75
CA TRP A 58 -1.39 -7.05 -9.47
C TRP A 58 -1.88 -6.93 -10.91
N MET A 59 -3.16 -6.63 -11.12
CA MET A 59 -3.76 -6.51 -12.47
C MET A 59 -3.07 -5.43 -13.32
N GLY A 60 -2.68 -4.31 -12.70
CA GLY A 60 -2.02 -3.19 -13.37
C GLY A 60 -0.53 -3.41 -13.68
N ARG A 61 0.08 -4.52 -13.27
CA ARG A 61 1.56 -4.71 -13.37
C ARG A 61 2.14 -4.65 -14.78
N ASN A 62 1.35 -5.01 -15.79
CA ASN A 62 1.74 -4.97 -17.20
C ASN A 62 1.13 -3.78 -17.95
N ALA A 63 0.41 -2.90 -17.25
CA ALA A 63 -0.21 -1.73 -17.86
C ALA A 63 0.82 -0.62 -18.14
N ILE A 64 0.49 0.23 -19.11
CA ILE A 64 1.25 1.46 -19.38
C ILE A 64 0.96 2.47 -18.28
N LEU A 65 1.87 2.60 -17.32
CA LEU A 65 1.82 3.63 -16.27
C LEU A 65 2.52 4.90 -16.76
N GLY A 66 1.90 6.08 -16.55
CA GLY A 66 2.41 7.39 -17.00
C GLY A 66 1.54 8.11 -18.04
N GLY A 67 0.38 7.55 -18.41
CA GLY A 67 -0.66 8.21 -19.23
C GLY A 67 -1.99 8.33 -18.50
N ILE A 68 -3.02 8.88 -19.15
CA ILE A 68 -4.35 9.09 -18.53
C ILE A 68 -4.97 7.80 -17.97
N TYR A 69 -4.68 6.65 -18.58
CA TYR A 69 -5.21 5.34 -18.18
C TYR A 69 -4.53 4.77 -16.93
N GLY A 70 -3.22 4.95 -16.78
CA GLY A 70 -2.47 4.47 -15.60
C GLY A 70 -2.52 5.44 -14.41
N LYS A 71 -2.96 6.69 -14.65
CA LYS A 71 -2.92 7.77 -13.67
C LYS A 71 -3.79 7.51 -12.42
N PRO A 72 -5.01 6.96 -12.52
CA PRO A 72 -5.82 6.67 -11.32
C PRO A 72 -5.15 5.63 -10.41
N LEU A 73 -4.58 4.56 -10.98
CA LEU A 73 -3.87 3.53 -10.22
C LEU A 73 -2.65 4.11 -9.51
N VAL A 74 -1.85 4.92 -10.22
CA VAL A 74 -0.66 5.57 -9.65
C VAL A 74 -1.07 6.55 -8.55
N MET A 75 -2.11 7.37 -8.76
CA MET A 75 -2.57 8.35 -7.77
C MET A 75 -3.14 7.69 -6.51
N GLY A 76 -3.92 6.62 -6.64
CA GLY A 76 -4.44 5.89 -5.49
C GLY A 76 -3.32 5.35 -4.60
N ASN A 77 -2.33 4.68 -5.22
CA ASN A 77 -1.16 4.18 -4.48
C ASN A 77 -0.31 5.31 -3.89
N LEU A 78 -0.12 6.41 -4.63
CA LEU A 78 0.64 7.56 -4.14
C LEU A 78 -0.02 8.17 -2.89
N LEU A 79 -1.34 8.38 -2.91
CA LEU A 79 -2.07 8.91 -1.76
C LEU A 79 -2.02 7.97 -0.56
N HIS A 80 -2.21 6.67 -0.79
CA HIS A 80 -2.06 5.66 0.27
C HIS A 80 -0.65 5.68 0.87
N GLY A 81 0.36 5.80 0.02
CA GLY A 81 1.77 5.89 0.43
C GLY A 81 2.07 7.14 1.25
N ILE A 82 1.61 8.31 0.80
CA ILE A 82 1.78 9.58 1.52
C ILE A 82 1.19 9.46 2.93
N VAL A 83 -0.09 9.07 3.02
CA VAL A 83 -0.79 8.95 4.31
C VAL A 83 -0.09 7.92 5.21
N GLY A 84 0.25 6.74 4.68
CA GLY A 84 0.93 5.71 5.46
C GLY A 84 2.33 6.14 5.93
N THR A 85 3.08 6.84 5.08
CA THR A 85 4.41 7.36 5.44
C THR A 85 4.31 8.40 6.54
N THR A 86 3.37 9.35 6.45
CA THR A 86 3.19 10.38 7.48
C THR A 86 2.73 9.78 8.82
N SER A 87 1.83 8.79 8.78
CA SER A 87 1.35 8.11 9.99
C SER A 87 2.45 7.27 10.66
N LEU A 88 3.29 6.58 9.88
CA LEU A 88 4.40 5.80 10.40
C LEU A 88 5.53 6.70 10.94
N LEU A 89 5.76 7.84 10.29
CA LEU A 89 6.71 8.84 10.77
C LEU A 89 6.30 9.34 12.16
N ASP A 90 5.03 9.67 12.34
CA ASP A 90 4.48 10.07 13.64
C ASP A 90 4.71 8.97 14.70
N LEU A 91 4.37 7.71 14.39
CA LEU A 91 4.57 6.57 15.29
C LEU A 91 6.03 6.38 15.72
N VAL A 92 6.99 6.42 14.78
CA VAL A 92 8.41 6.23 15.13
C VAL A 92 8.94 7.39 15.97
N THR A 93 8.44 8.61 15.78
CA THR A 93 8.86 9.76 16.59
C THR A 93 8.32 9.73 18.02
N GLN A 94 7.16 9.13 18.25
CA GLN A 94 6.53 9.06 19.57
C GLN A 94 6.95 7.84 20.39
N GLN A 95 6.97 6.65 19.79
CA GLN A 95 7.12 5.38 20.51
C GLN A 95 8.34 4.56 20.06
N SER A 96 8.91 4.88 18.89
CA SER A 96 10.11 4.24 18.32
C SER A 96 10.17 2.69 18.36
N PRO A 97 9.10 1.92 18.08
CA PRO A 97 9.21 0.46 18.06
C PRO A 97 10.06 0.00 16.87
N LEU A 98 11.00 -0.94 17.09
CA LEU A 98 11.93 -1.43 16.05
C LEU A 98 11.25 -1.87 14.73
N PRO A 99 10.10 -2.59 14.74
CA PRO A 99 9.42 -2.98 13.50
C PRO A 99 8.90 -1.80 12.68
N ALA A 100 8.56 -0.67 13.31
CA ALA A 100 8.00 0.48 12.61
C ALA A 100 9.01 1.18 11.71
N TRP A 101 10.32 1.11 12.02
CA TRP A 101 11.37 1.65 11.16
C TRP A 101 11.47 0.90 9.83
N GLY A 102 11.37 -0.44 9.85
CA GLY A 102 11.38 -1.26 8.64
C GLY A 102 10.15 -0.97 7.77
N LEU A 103 8.98 -0.84 8.40
CA LEU A 103 7.74 -0.51 7.70
C LEU A 103 7.77 0.92 7.14
N LEU A 104 8.33 1.89 7.87
CA LEU A 104 8.53 3.25 7.39
C LEU A 104 9.47 3.29 6.18
N ALA A 105 10.60 2.58 6.22
CA ALA A 105 11.53 2.51 5.09
C ALA A 105 10.83 1.95 3.84
N PHE A 106 10.01 0.91 3.99
CA PHE A 106 9.17 0.39 2.91
C PHE A 106 8.17 1.43 2.39
N TYR A 107 7.43 2.11 3.28
CA TYR A 107 6.43 3.11 2.88
C TYR A 107 7.06 4.34 2.20
N VAL A 108 8.25 4.77 2.62
CA VAL A 108 9.03 5.81 1.95
C VAL A 108 9.40 5.36 0.54
N TRP A 109 10.00 4.17 0.40
CA TRP A 109 10.32 3.61 -0.92
C TRP A 109 9.09 3.49 -1.82
N TYR A 110 7.98 2.98 -1.28
CA TYR A 110 6.71 2.83 -1.96
C TYR A 110 6.19 4.18 -2.47
N THR A 111 6.14 5.19 -1.59
CA THR A 111 5.64 6.54 -1.92
C THR A 111 6.51 7.21 -2.98
N VAL A 112 7.83 7.15 -2.82
CA VAL A 112 8.78 7.70 -3.80
C VAL A 112 8.63 7.00 -5.15
N SER A 113 8.48 5.67 -5.17
CA SER A 113 8.30 4.89 -6.39
C SER A 113 7.06 5.34 -7.18
N TYR A 114 5.91 5.53 -6.52
CA TYR A 114 4.71 6.03 -7.17
C TYR A 114 4.78 7.52 -7.54
N GLY A 115 5.49 8.35 -6.77
CA GLY A 115 5.76 9.75 -7.14
C GLY A 115 6.60 9.85 -8.42
N ILE A 116 7.58 8.96 -8.57
CA ILE A 116 8.38 8.84 -9.79
C ILE A 116 7.52 8.35 -10.97
N LEU A 117 6.60 7.38 -10.77
CA LEU A 117 5.70 6.94 -11.83
C LEU A 117 4.71 8.03 -12.26
N MET A 118 4.28 8.88 -11.33
CA MET A 118 3.34 9.96 -11.59
C MET A 118 3.91 11.07 -12.48
N THR A 119 5.21 11.32 -12.37
CA THR A 119 5.92 12.41 -13.09
C THR A 119 6.55 11.96 -14.41
N ARG A 120 6.65 10.65 -14.64
CA ARG A 120 7.25 10.09 -15.86
C ARG A 120 6.26 9.98 -17.01
N PRO A 121 6.73 10.13 -18.26
CA PRO A 121 5.90 9.86 -19.44
C PRO A 121 5.48 8.37 -19.49
N PRO A 122 4.43 8.03 -20.26
CA PRO A 122 3.91 6.68 -20.36
C PRO A 122 5.02 5.67 -20.66
N TRP A 123 5.16 4.66 -19.80
CA TRP A 123 6.16 3.62 -19.99
C TRP A 123 5.85 2.82 -21.26
N LYS A 124 6.82 2.75 -22.18
CA LYS A 124 6.74 1.92 -23.39
C LYS A 124 7.60 0.67 -23.17
N PRO A 125 7.06 -0.54 -23.39
CA PRO A 125 7.89 -1.73 -23.53
C PRO A 125 8.88 -1.51 -24.67
N GLU A 126 10.13 -1.94 -24.51
CA GLU A 126 11.05 -2.10 -25.65
C GLU A 126 10.40 -3.10 -26.62
N ALA A 127 10.29 -2.72 -27.89
CA ALA A 127 9.56 -3.49 -28.89
C ALA A 127 10.06 -4.95 -28.92
N SER A 128 9.13 -5.89 -28.71
CA SER A 128 9.32 -7.33 -28.87
C SER A 128 9.35 -7.73 -30.33
#